data_AF-A0AAD8RII5-F1
#
_entry.id   AF-A0AAD8RII5-F1
#
_cell.length_a   1.000
_cell.length_b   1.000
_cell.length_c   1.000
_cell.angle_alpha   90.00
_cell.angle_beta   90.00
_cell.angle_gamma   90.00
#
_symmetry.space_group_name_H-M   'P 1'
#
loop_
_entity.id
_entity.type
_entity.pdbx_description
1 polymer ?
#
loop_
_entity_poly.entity_id
_entity_poly.type
_entity_poly.pdbx_seq_one_letter_code
_entity_poly.pdbx_strand_id
1 'polypeptide(L)'
;MVVKKVATRKTSKRRNPSPDQESSHGYDLSGLLTFDPESIEPTPCDEQRPSAVQRQFQRLKTLLSSPIETLVEDPAEVKSVLEEIQHHLPVTLQVKLWPVVTLSAYRCQNDTSVSTAELETLRKELEDLEERVRVTKQLISDKEALIARSQEEAEGLKAQLKTDLAEIRDLHKQLVTGKDEDDESEIAEVDRVRADALRAFEAFLP
;
A
#
# COMPACT_ATOMS: atom_id res chain seq x y z
N MET A 1 -24.88 31.70 -15.67
CA MET A 1 -23.74 32.24 -16.44
C MET A 1 -23.00 31.07 -17.06
N VAL A 2 -22.84 31.10 -18.39
CA VAL A 2 -21.76 30.53 -19.24
C VAL A 2 -21.44 29.04 -19.00
N VAL A 3 -21.53 28.14 -19.98
CA VAL A 3 -20.39 27.85 -20.89
C VAL A 3 -20.84 27.23 -22.23
N LYS A 4 -20.59 28.02 -23.28
CA LYS A 4 -20.02 27.73 -24.62
C LYS A 4 -20.62 26.64 -25.54
N LYS A 5 -21.28 27.15 -26.58
CA LYS A 5 -21.27 26.66 -27.98
C LYS A 5 -19.85 26.36 -28.48
N VAL A 6 -19.65 25.23 -29.15
CA VAL A 6 -18.73 25.10 -30.30
C VAL A 6 -19.25 24.01 -31.25
N ALA A 7 -19.69 24.40 -32.44
CA ALA A 7 -19.71 23.52 -33.62
C ALA A 7 -19.81 24.39 -34.88
N THR A 8 -18.71 24.54 -35.62
CA THR A 8 -18.73 25.08 -36.98
C THR A 8 -18.01 24.11 -37.91
N ARG A 9 -18.79 23.46 -38.78
CA ARG A 9 -18.34 22.69 -39.93
C ARG A 9 -17.70 23.64 -40.95
N LYS A 10 -16.44 23.42 -41.31
CA LYS A 10 -15.83 23.99 -42.51
C LYS A 10 -16.05 23.02 -43.68
N THR A 11 -16.78 23.46 -44.69
CA THR A 11 -16.94 22.78 -45.98
C THR A 11 -15.87 23.29 -46.94
N SER A 12 -14.90 22.44 -47.28
CA SER A 12 -13.85 22.80 -48.23
C SER A 12 -14.23 22.33 -49.63
N LYS A 13 -14.45 23.32 -50.50
CA LYS A 13 -14.80 23.25 -51.92
C LYS A 13 -13.59 22.75 -52.72
N ARG A 14 -13.62 21.53 -53.26
CA ARG A 14 -12.71 21.10 -54.32
C ARG A 14 -13.38 21.27 -55.69
N ARG A 15 -12.74 22.12 -56.52
CA ARG A 15 -13.01 22.29 -57.95
C ARG A 15 -12.32 21.15 -58.71
N ASN A 16 -13.08 20.44 -59.53
CA ASN A 16 -12.55 19.71 -60.69
C ASN A 16 -12.46 20.69 -61.87
N PRO A 17 -11.51 20.47 -62.79
CA PRO A 17 -11.91 20.43 -64.20
C PRO A 17 -11.47 19.15 -64.90
N SER A 18 -12.35 18.74 -65.82
CA SER A 18 -12.35 17.61 -66.73
C SER A 18 -11.26 17.68 -67.83
N PRO A 19 -11.06 16.58 -68.58
CA PRO A 19 -9.95 16.38 -69.52
C PRO A 19 -10.27 16.99 -70.88
N ASP A 20 -9.26 17.11 -71.74
CA ASP A 20 -9.27 16.64 -73.13
C ASP A 20 -8.04 17.14 -73.90
N GLN A 21 -7.66 16.35 -74.91
CA GLN A 21 -6.86 16.65 -76.11
C GLN A 21 -5.37 16.25 -76.12
N GLU A 22 -5.22 15.01 -76.57
CA GLU A 22 -4.18 14.51 -77.47
C GLU A 22 -3.84 15.50 -78.60
N SER A 23 -2.55 15.65 -78.90
CA SER A 23 -2.08 16.07 -80.21
C SER A 23 -0.78 15.34 -80.53
N SER A 24 -0.86 14.59 -81.63
CA SER A 24 0.18 13.75 -82.23
C SER A 24 1.41 14.58 -82.62
N HIS A 25 2.58 14.27 -82.04
CA HIS A 25 3.86 14.73 -82.57
C HIS A 25 4.77 13.51 -82.72
N GLY A 26 5.08 13.15 -83.98
CA GLY A 26 5.95 12.04 -84.32
C GLY A 26 7.33 12.19 -83.69
N TYR A 27 7.76 11.17 -82.96
CA TYR A 27 9.11 11.08 -82.40
C TYR A 27 10.05 10.52 -83.48
N ASP A 28 10.86 11.40 -84.04
CA ASP A 28 12.01 11.04 -84.87
C ASP A 28 13.13 10.50 -83.96
N LEU A 29 13.30 9.17 -83.94
CA LEU A 29 14.27 8.48 -83.10
C LEU A 29 15.70 8.50 -83.70
N SER A 30 15.93 9.25 -84.76
CA SER A 30 17.20 9.28 -85.51
C SER A 30 18.38 9.95 -84.76
N GLY A 31 18.18 10.41 -83.51
CA GLY A 31 19.24 10.99 -82.66
C GLY A 31 19.50 10.27 -81.33
N LEU A 32 18.84 9.15 -81.04
CA LEU A 32 18.93 8.44 -79.75
C LEU A 32 20.06 7.40 -79.65
N LEU A 33 20.88 7.27 -80.70
CA LEU A 33 22.01 6.33 -80.76
C LEU A 33 23.34 7.01 -81.11
N THR A 34 23.56 8.22 -80.61
CA THR A 34 24.90 8.83 -80.57
C THR A 34 25.42 8.69 -79.15
N PHE A 35 25.91 7.49 -78.81
CA PHE A 35 26.68 7.29 -77.58
C PHE A 35 28.09 7.82 -77.81
N ASP A 36 28.42 8.92 -77.14
CA ASP A 36 29.77 9.44 -77.01
C ASP A 36 30.39 8.90 -75.70
N PRO A 37 31.33 7.92 -75.77
CA PRO A 37 31.82 7.22 -74.59
C PRO A 37 32.82 8.02 -73.73
N GLU A 38 33.20 9.24 -74.11
CA GLU A 38 34.14 10.08 -73.34
C GLU A 38 33.47 11.11 -72.41
N SER A 39 32.13 11.14 -72.33
CA SER A 39 31.36 12.13 -71.52
C SER A 39 30.82 11.58 -70.19
N ILE A 40 31.52 10.62 -69.57
CA ILE A 40 31.21 10.13 -68.22
C ILE A 40 32.41 10.40 -67.32
N GLU A 41 32.55 11.65 -66.88
CA GLU A 41 33.27 11.94 -65.64
C GLU A 41 32.34 11.61 -64.46
N PRO A 42 32.67 10.63 -63.59
CA PRO A 42 31.84 10.31 -62.45
C PRO A 42 32.04 11.37 -61.36
N THR A 43 31.01 12.16 -61.12
CA THR A 43 30.85 12.96 -59.90
C THR A 43 30.67 12.01 -58.70
N PRO A 44 31.39 12.18 -57.57
CA PRO A 44 31.23 11.32 -56.41
C PRO A 44 29.95 11.69 -55.64
N CYS A 45 28.98 10.78 -55.59
CA CYS A 45 27.75 10.91 -54.80
C CYS A 45 27.70 9.83 -53.70
N ASP A 46 27.95 10.26 -52.46
CA ASP A 46 27.55 9.70 -51.15
C ASP A 46 27.31 8.17 -51.00
N GLU A 47 28.34 7.43 -50.56
CA GLU A 47 28.26 5.97 -50.24
C GLU A 47 28.16 5.61 -48.74
N GLN A 48 27.84 6.53 -47.82
CA GLN A 48 27.89 6.23 -46.37
C GLN A 48 26.64 5.57 -45.74
N ARG A 49 25.50 5.48 -46.44
CA ARG A 49 24.23 4.94 -45.90
C ARG A 49 24.11 3.42 -45.70
N PRO A 50 24.70 2.52 -46.51
CA PRO A 50 24.47 1.08 -46.40
C PRO A 50 25.02 0.48 -45.09
N SER A 51 26.12 1.04 -44.56
CA SER A 51 26.81 0.51 -43.38
C SER A 51 25.99 0.66 -42.09
N ALA A 52 25.20 1.72 -41.96
CA ALA A 52 24.38 1.98 -40.78
C ALA A 52 23.18 1.03 -40.70
N VAL A 53 22.46 0.84 -41.83
CA VAL A 53 21.32 -0.07 -41.90
C VAL A 53 21.76 -1.52 -41.65
N GLN A 54 22.88 -1.94 -42.23
CA GLN A 54 23.43 -3.28 -42.00
C GLN A 54 23.80 -3.51 -40.53
N ARG A 55 24.36 -2.50 -39.86
CA ARG A 55 24.66 -2.55 -38.42
C ARG A 55 23.39 -2.72 -37.59
N GLN A 56 22.32 -2.01 -37.92
CA GLN A 56 21.04 -2.16 -37.22
C GLN A 56 20.38 -3.53 -37.45
N PHE A 57 20.47 -4.10 -38.64
CA PHE A 57 20.02 -5.48 -38.88
C PHE A 57 20.83 -6.50 -38.09
N GLN A 58 22.15 -6.30 -37.97
CA GLN A 58 22.97 -7.15 -37.11
C GLN A 58 22.56 -7.02 -35.64
N ARG A 59 22.30 -5.79 -35.18
CA ARG A 59 21.80 -5.53 -33.82
C ARG A 59 20.42 -6.15 -33.57
N LEU A 60 19.50 -6.03 -34.51
CA LEU A 60 18.19 -6.69 -34.43
C LEU A 60 18.35 -8.21 -34.40
N LYS A 61 19.25 -8.76 -35.22
CA LYS A 61 19.54 -10.19 -35.23
C LYS A 61 20.11 -10.66 -33.89
N THR A 62 21.02 -9.91 -33.27
CA THR A 62 21.55 -10.27 -31.95
C THR A 62 20.47 -10.22 -30.87
N LEU A 63 19.59 -9.21 -30.91
CA LEU A 63 18.46 -9.11 -30.00
C LEU A 63 17.51 -10.30 -30.19
N LEU A 64 17.07 -10.58 -31.42
CA LEU A 64 16.17 -11.70 -31.72
C LEU A 64 16.81 -13.09 -31.50
N SER A 65 18.14 -13.16 -31.36
CA SER A 65 18.86 -14.39 -31.01
C SER A 65 18.99 -14.59 -29.50
N SER A 66 18.61 -13.59 -28.69
CA SER A 66 18.57 -13.72 -27.23
C SER A 66 17.37 -14.57 -26.77
N PRO A 67 17.40 -15.10 -25.53
CA PRO A 67 16.27 -15.82 -24.95
C PRO A 67 14.97 -15.02 -25.01
N ILE A 68 13.84 -15.73 -25.10
CA ILE A 68 12.56 -15.06 -25.32
C ILE A 68 12.11 -14.26 -24.10
N GLU A 69 12.57 -14.64 -22.91
CA GLU A 69 12.30 -13.98 -21.63
C GLU A 69 12.90 -12.56 -21.62
N THR A 70 14.13 -12.40 -22.10
CA THR A 70 14.81 -11.09 -22.16
C THR A 70 14.19 -10.15 -23.20
N LEU A 71 13.61 -10.70 -24.27
CA LEU A 71 12.91 -9.93 -25.30
C LEU A 71 11.52 -9.46 -24.88
N VAL A 72 10.89 -10.15 -23.94
CA VAL A 72 9.57 -9.82 -23.42
C VAL A 72 9.64 -8.77 -22.32
N GLU A 73 10.73 -8.75 -21.53
CA GLU A 73 10.97 -7.74 -20.49
C GLU A 73 11.38 -6.37 -21.04
N ASP A 74 12.18 -6.32 -22.13
CA ASP A 74 12.57 -5.06 -22.77
C ASP A 74 12.33 -5.06 -24.30
N PRO A 75 11.06 -4.96 -24.73
CA PRO A 75 10.72 -4.84 -26.15
C PRO A 75 11.03 -3.44 -26.71
N ALA A 76 11.43 -2.47 -25.89
CA ALA A 76 11.64 -1.08 -26.31
C ALA A 76 12.87 -0.96 -27.21
N GLU A 77 13.95 -1.69 -26.92
CA GLU A 77 15.15 -1.73 -27.77
C GLU A 77 14.85 -2.37 -29.13
N VAL A 78 14.09 -3.47 -29.15
CA VAL A 78 13.66 -4.13 -30.40
C VAL A 78 12.79 -3.20 -31.23
N LYS A 79 11.84 -2.51 -30.60
CA LYS A 79 10.98 -1.51 -31.26
C LYS A 79 11.78 -0.36 -31.85
N SER A 80 12.73 0.20 -31.09
CA SER A 80 13.57 1.31 -31.53
C SER A 80 14.41 0.95 -32.77
N VAL A 81 15.05 -0.23 -32.76
CA VAL A 81 15.84 -0.71 -33.91
C VAL A 81 14.93 -0.97 -35.12
N LEU A 82 13.71 -1.49 -34.89
CA LEU A 82 12.74 -1.73 -35.96
C LEU A 82 12.22 -0.45 -36.62
N GLU A 83 11.98 0.60 -35.82
CA GLU A 83 11.55 1.92 -36.29
C GLU A 83 12.63 2.57 -37.15
N GLU A 84 13.90 2.40 -36.79
CA GLU A 84 15.05 2.94 -37.53
C GLU A 84 15.22 2.31 -38.92
N ILE A 85 14.96 1.00 -39.05
CA ILE A 85 15.11 0.28 -40.34
C ILE A 85 13.80 0.12 -41.11
N GLN A 86 12.69 0.69 -40.63
CA GLN A 86 11.35 0.43 -41.15
C GLN A 86 11.21 0.69 -42.66
N HIS A 87 11.83 1.76 -43.17
CA HIS A 87 11.74 2.17 -44.56
C HIS A 87 12.55 1.28 -45.51
N HIS A 88 13.43 0.44 -44.97
CA HIS A 88 14.27 -0.49 -45.70
C HIS A 88 13.74 -1.93 -45.67
N LEU A 89 12.71 -2.19 -44.86
CA LEU A 89 12.08 -3.51 -44.76
C LEU A 89 10.99 -3.67 -45.83
N PRO A 90 10.90 -4.83 -46.50
CA PRO A 90 9.77 -5.13 -47.36
C PRO A 90 8.45 -5.11 -46.56
N VAL A 91 7.40 -4.57 -47.18
CA VAL A 91 6.07 -4.37 -46.56
C VAL A 91 5.52 -5.65 -45.92
N THR A 92 5.81 -6.81 -46.52
CA THR A 92 5.42 -8.13 -46.00
C THR A 92 5.99 -8.45 -44.62
N LEU A 93 7.21 -7.98 -44.32
CA LEU A 93 7.83 -8.16 -43.00
C LEU A 93 7.28 -7.14 -41.98
N GLN A 94 7.03 -5.91 -42.41
CA GLN A 94 6.44 -4.88 -41.55
C GLN A 94 5.08 -5.31 -40.99
N VAL A 95 4.19 -5.84 -41.84
CA VAL A 95 2.85 -6.29 -41.43
C VAL A 95 2.91 -7.45 -40.42
N LYS A 96 3.95 -8.27 -40.46
CA LYS A 96 4.11 -9.40 -39.53
C LYS A 96 4.77 -9.00 -38.21
N LEU A 97 5.74 -8.09 -38.27
CA LEU A 97 6.60 -7.78 -37.13
C LEU A 97 6.03 -6.67 -36.25
N TRP A 98 5.36 -5.68 -36.84
CA TRP A 98 4.83 -4.54 -36.10
C TRP A 98 3.78 -4.88 -35.05
N PRO A 99 2.76 -5.71 -35.34
CA PRO A 99 1.79 -6.09 -34.32
C PRO A 99 2.44 -6.80 -33.13
N VAL A 100 3.42 -7.66 -33.39
CA VAL A 100 4.09 -8.46 -32.35
C VAL A 100 4.89 -7.57 -31.40
N VAL A 101 5.74 -6.68 -31.93
CA VAL A 101 6.58 -5.78 -31.15
C VAL A 101 5.74 -4.73 -30.40
N THR A 102 4.65 -4.29 -31.01
CA THR A 102 3.75 -3.32 -30.38
C THR A 102 2.96 -3.96 -29.23
N LEU A 103 2.44 -5.17 -29.43
CA LEU A 103 1.71 -5.90 -28.39
C LEU A 103 2.61 -6.28 -27.21
N SER A 104 3.87 -6.70 -27.45
CA SER A 104 4.80 -7.01 -26.36
C SER A 104 5.13 -5.76 -25.53
N ALA A 105 5.37 -4.62 -26.17
CA ALA A 105 5.60 -3.35 -25.49
C ALA A 105 4.40 -2.92 -24.63
N TYR A 106 3.18 -3.02 -25.15
CA TYR A 106 1.98 -2.69 -24.36
C TYR A 106 1.75 -3.67 -23.20
N ARG A 107 2.02 -4.96 -23.39
CA ARG A 107 1.91 -5.96 -22.31
C ARG A 107 2.92 -5.67 -21.19
N CYS A 108 4.19 -5.46 -21.52
CA CYS A 108 5.22 -5.11 -20.53
C CYS A 108 4.87 -3.80 -19.79
N GLN A 109 4.37 -2.79 -20.50
CA GLN A 109 3.94 -1.54 -19.88
C GLN A 109 2.74 -1.75 -18.94
N ASN A 110 1.78 -2.58 -19.33
CA ASN A 110 0.64 -2.90 -18.47
C ASN A 110 1.07 -3.70 -17.24
N ASP A 111 1.89 -4.75 -17.41
CA ASP A 111 2.37 -5.60 -16.33
C ASP A 111 3.19 -4.79 -15.30
N THR A 112 4.05 -3.87 -15.77
CA THR A 112 4.78 -2.94 -14.89
C THR A 112 3.83 -1.94 -14.21
N SER A 113 2.86 -1.37 -14.92
CA SER A 113 1.88 -0.45 -14.33
C SER A 113 0.99 -1.12 -13.26
N VAL A 114 0.55 -2.35 -13.50
CA VAL A 114 -0.24 -3.15 -12.55
C VAL A 114 0.63 -3.51 -11.34
N SER A 115 1.83 -4.04 -11.58
CA SER A 115 2.75 -4.42 -10.49
C SER A 115 3.12 -3.21 -9.61
N THR A 116 3.35 -2.04 -10.21
CA THR A 116 3.64 -0.81 -9.43
C THR A 116 2.43 -0.33 -8.63
N ALA A 117 1.21 -0.41 -9.18
CA ALA A 117 0.00 -0.06 -8.45
C ALA A 117 -0.25 -1.01 -7.27
N GLU A 118 -0.11 -2.33 -7.48
CA GLU A 118 -0.21 -3.35 -6.43
C GLU A 118 0.84 -3.11 -5.33
N LEU A 119 2.07 -2.80 -5.72
CA LEU A 119 3.16 -2.52 -4.78
C LEU A 119 2.88 -1.27 -3.94
N GLU A 120 2.34 -0.20 -4.52
CA GLU A 120 1.94 0.99 -3.78
C GLU A 120 0.75 0.72 -2.84
N THR A 121 -0.18 -0.16 -3.22
CA THR A 121 -1.25 -0.58 -2.30
C THR A 121 -0.70 -1.35 -1.11
N LEU A 122 0.22 -2.31 -1.33
CA LEU A 122 0.84 -3.09 -0.26
C LEU A 122 1.70 -2.22 0.67
N ARG A 123 2.38 -1.20 0.14
CA ARG A 123 3.12 -0.23 0.96
C ARG A 123 2.22 0.54 1.92
N LYS A 124 1.05 0.99 1.45
CA LYS A 124 0.06 1.67 2.30
C LYS A 124 -0.52 0.76 3.37
N GLU A 125 -0.84 -0.49 3.01
CA GLU A 125 -1.31 -1.48 3.97
C GLU A 125 -0.25 -1.81 5.03
N LEU A 126 1.03 -1.87 4.63
CA LEU A 126 2.14 -2.06 5.57
C LEU A 126 2.25 -0.89 6.55
N GLU A 127 2.16 0.36 6.06
CA GLU A 127 2.20 1.56 6.90
C GLU A 127 1.02 1.58 7.90
N ASP A 128 -0.20 1.29 7.45
CA ASP A 128 -1.37 1.17 8.34
C ASP A 128 -1.17 0.07 9.40
N LEU A 129 -0.64 -1.08 8.99
CA LEU A 129 -0.40 -2.21 9.89
C LEU A 129 0.68 -1.87 10.93
N GLU A 130 1.75 -1.18 10.54
CA GLU A 130 2.79 -0.70 11.44
C GLU A 130 2.23 0.29 12.48
N GLU A 131 1.38 1.22 12.06
CA GLU A 131 0.71 2.15 12.97
C GLU A 131 -0.21 1.42 13.95
N ARG A 132 -1.01 0.46 13.48
CA ARG A 132 -1.86 -0.38 14.34
C ARG A 132 -1.05 -1.19 15.33
N VAL A 133 0.11 -1.73 14.92
CA VAL A 133 1.04 -2.42 15.81
C VAL A 133 1.57 -1.46 16.87
N ARG A 134 1.95 -0.24 16.49
CA ARG A 134 2.42 0.79 17.43
C ARG A 134 1.36 1.15 18.47
N VAL A 135 0.14 1.44 18.03
CA VAL A 135 -1.01 1.75 18.90
C VAL A 135 -1.30 0.58 19.85
N THR A 136 -1.31 -0.65 19.34
CA THR A 136 -1.60 -1.84 20.15
C THR A 136 -0.51 -2.09 21.19
N LYS A 137 0.77 -1.89 20.84
CA LYS A 137 1.89 -1.98 21.79
C LYS A 137 1.75 -0.97 22.92
N GLN A 138 1.38 0.27 22.59
CA GLN A 138 1.14 1.30 23.62
C GLN A 138 -0.01 0.89 24.55
N LEU A 139 -1.13 0.42 23.98
CA LEU A 139 -2.27 -0.04 24.77
C LEU A 139 -1.93 -1.22 25.69
N ILE A 140 -1.08 -2.14 25.25
CA ILE A 140 -0.58 -3.25 26.08
C ILE A 140 0.23 -2.68 27.25
N SER A 141 1.18 -1.80 27.00
CA SER A 141 2.00 -1.16 28.06
C SER A 141 1.13 -0.41 29.07
N ASP A 142 0.11 0.33 28.61
CA ASP A 142 -0.79 1.07 29.49
C ASP A 142 -1.63 0.12 30.37
N LYS A 143 -2.09 -1.00 29.80
CA LYS A 143 -2.82 -2.04 30.53
C LYS A 143 -1.94 -2.77 31.54
N GLU A 144 -0.68 -3.07 31.20
CA GLU A 144 0.28 -3.65 32.14
C GLU A 144 0.50 -2.73 33.34
N ALA A 145 0.65 -1.42 33.11
CA ALA A 145 0.77 -0.43 34.17
C ALA A 145 -0.49 -0.34 35.05
N LEU A 146 -1.69 -0.44 34.45
CA LEU A 146 -2.95 -0.49 35.19
C LEU A 146 -3.05 -1.75 36.07
N ILE A 147 -2.66 -2.90 35.54
CA ILE A 147 -2.65 -4.17 36.29
C ILE A 147 -1.68 -4.08 37.47
N ALA A 148 -0.46 -3.56 37.25
CA ALA A 148 0.53 -3.40 38.31
C ALA A 148 0.01 -2.53 39.47
N ARG A 149 -0.61 -1.38 39.16
CA ARG A 149 -1.22 -0.50 40.18
C ARG A 149 -2.35 -1.20 40.93
N SER A 150 -3.24 -1.89 40.22
CA SER A 150 -4.35 -2.60 40.84
C SER A 150 -3.87 -3.74 41.76
N GLN A 151 -2.81 -4.43 41.39
CA GLN A 151 -2.20 -5.47 42.23
C GLN A 151 -1.58 -4.89 43.50
N GLU A 152 -0.89 -3.75 43.40
CA GLU A 152 -0.34 -3.04 44.55
C GLU A 152 -1.45 -2.59 45.52
N GLU A 153 -2.52 -1.99 44.99
CA GLU A 153 -3.69 -1.59 45.80
C GLU A 153 -4.35 -2.79 46.49
N ALA A 154 -4.50 -3.92 45.78
CA ALA A 154 -5.08 -5.13 46.35
C ALA A 154 -4.24 -5.71 47.49
N GLU A 155 -2.91 -5.75 47.35
CA GLU A 155 -2.02 -6.20 48.43
C GLU A 155 -2.01 -5.19 49.60
N GLY A 156 -2.10 -3.89 49.32
CA GLY A 156 -2.26 -2.85 50.34
C GLY A 156 -3.54 -3.03 51.17
N LEU A 157 -4.68 -3.19 50.50
CA LEU A 157 -5.97 -3.44 51.18
C LEU A 157 -5.97 -4.76 51.97
N LYS A 158 -5.33 -5.80 51.45
CA LYS A 158 -5.17 -7.08 52.14
C LYS A 158 -4.29 -6.96 53.38
N ALA A 159 -3.22 -6.16 53.33
CA ALA A 159 -2.39 -5.86 54.49
C ALA A 159 -3.20 -5.09 55.54
N GLN A 160 -3.98 -4.09 55.13
CA GLN A 160 -4.87 -3.35 56.01
C GLN A 160 -5.88 -4.27 56.70
N LEU A 161 -6.58 -5.11 55.92
CA LEU A 161 -7.58 -6.04 56.47
C LEU A 161 -6.98 -7.03 57.46
N LYS A 162 -5.74 -7.49 57.25
CA LYS A 162 -5.04 -8.33 58.23
C LYS A 162 -4.78 -7.59 59.54
N THR A 163 -4.40 -6.32 59.46
CA THR A 163 -4.19 -5.46 60.63
C THR A 163 -5.51 -5.26 61.39
N ASP A 164 -6.57 -4.86 60.68
CA ASP A 164 -7.89 -4.63 61.27
C ASP A 164 -8.44 -5.91 61.94
N LEU A 165 -8.24 -7.07 61.32
CA LEU A 165 -8.66 -8.35 61.88
C LEU A 165 -7.87 -8.72 63.15
N ALA A 166 -6.58 -8.38 63.20
CA ALA A 166 -5.77 -8.56 64.41
C ALA A 166 -6.26 -7.64 65.54
N GLU A 167 -6.54 -6.37 65.24
CA GLU A 167 -7.10 -5.41 66.19
C GLU A 167 -8.45 -5.88 66.75
N ILE A 168 -9.38 -6.29 65.88
CA ILE A 168 -10.68 -6.85 66.30
C ILE A 168 -10.48 -8.07 67.21
N ARG A 169 -9.53 -8.96 66.88
CA ARG A 169 -9.25 -10.14 67.72
C ARG A 169 -8.74 -9.75 69.10
N ASP A 170 -7.88 -8.74 69.18
CA ASP A 170 -7.33 -8.29 70.46
C ASP A 170 -8.37 -7.55 71.29
N LEU A 171 -9.22 -6.71 70.66
CA LEU A 171 -10.39 -6.12 71.30
C LEU A 171 -11.36 -7.20 71.81
N HIS A 172 -11.64 -8.22 71.01
CA HIS A 172 -12.49 -9.33 71.42
C HIS A 172 -11.93 -10.05 72.66
N LYS A 173 -10.62 -10.31 72.71
CA LYS A 173 -10.00 -10.89 73.91
C LYS A 173 -10.23 -9.99 75.12
N GLN A 174 -9.99 -8.67 74.99
CA GLN A 174 -10.19 -7.73 76.08
C GLN A 174 -11.63 -7.74 76.61
N LEU A 175 -12.63 -7.75 75.71
CA LEU A 175 -14.04 -7.80 76.08
C LEU A 175 -14.38 -9.12 76.80
N VAL A 176 -13.90 -10.26 76.30
CA VAL A 176 -14.15 -11.58 76.91
C VAL A 176 -13.38 -11.77 78.22
N THR A 177 -12.30 -11.02 78.42
CA THR A 177 -11.56 -10.95 79.70
C THR A 177 -11.97 -9.77 80.57
N GLY A 178 -13.08 -9.08 80.25
CA GLY A 178 -13.70 -8.13 81.17
C GLY A 178 -13.83 -8.80 82.52
N LYS A 179 -13.27 -8.18 83.55
CA LYS A 179 -13.18 -8.78 84.87
C LYS A 179 -14.56 -8.66 85.49
N ASP A 180 -15.35 -9.75 85.41
CA ASP A 180 -16.68 -9.87 86.01
C ASP A 180 -16.68 -9.56 87.52
N GLU A 181 -15.51 -9.41 88.16
CA GLU A 181 -15.38 -9.08 89.58
C GLU A 181 -16.12 -7.78 89.97
N ASP A 182 -16.07 -6.73 89.13
CA ASP A 182 -16.77 -5.47 89.44
C ASP A 182 -18.28 -5.67 89.32
N ASP A 183 -18.75 -6.31 88.24
CA ASP A 183 -20.16 -6.63 88.00
C ASP A 183 -20.72 -7.60 89.07
N GLU A 184 -19.94 -8.61 89.47
CA GLU A 184 -20.27 -9.55 90.56
C GLU A 184 -20.37 -8.84 91.91
N SER A 185 -19.47 -7.87 92.17
CA SER A 185 -19.51 -7.10 93.42
C SER A 185 -20.74 -6.21 93.53
N GLU A 186 -21.15 -5.57 92.42
CA GLU A 186 -22.38 -4.79 92.35
C GLU A 186 -23.62 -5.68 92.55
N ILE A 187 -23.67 -6.85 91.91
CA ILE A 187 -24.76 -7.82 92.09
C ILE A 187 -24.81 -8.31 93.54
N ALA A 188 -23.67 -8.61 94.16
CA ALA A 188 -23.59 -9.05 95.55
C ALA A 188 -24.05 -7.96 96.54
N GLU A 189 -23.76 -6.70 96.26
CA GLU A 189 -24.25 -5.56 97.05
C GLU A 189 -25.77 -5.44 96.97
N VAL A 190 -26.32 -5.50 95.75
CA VAL A 190 -27.78 -5.48 95.53
C VAL A 190 -28.47 -6.65 96.23
N ASP A 191 -27.89 -7.84 96.19
CA ASP A 191 -28.39 -9.02 96.88
C ASP A 191 -28.39 -8.84 98.41
N ARG A 192 -27.35 -8.19 98.95
CA ARG A 192 -27.30 -7.81 100.37
C ARG A 192 -28.43 -6.87 100.74
N VAL A 193 -28.63 -5.81 99.95
CA VAL A 193 -29.71 -4.84 100.17
C VAL A 193 -31.07 -5.53 100.11
N ARG A 194 -31.29 -6.43 99.15
CA ARG A 194 -32.51 -7.24 99.05
C ARG A 194 -32.72 -8.10 100.30
N ALA A 195 -31.69 -8.80 100.75
CA ALA A 195 -31.77 -9.68 101.92
C ALA A 195 -32.10 -8.90 103.20
N ASP A 196 -31.49 -7.74 103.40
CA ASP A 196 -31.77 -6.88 104.55
C ASP A 196 -33.19 -6.30 104.49
N ALA A 197 -33.66 -5.89 103.31
CA ALA A 197 -35.05 -5.45 103.12
C ALA A 197 -36.05 -6.57 103.43
N LEU A 198 -35.81 -7.79 102.96
CA LEU A 198 -36.65 -8.96 103.28
C LEU A 198 -36.66 -9.26 104.79
N ARG A 199 -35.49 -9.25 105.45
CA ARG A 199 -35.40 -9.44 106.90
C ARG A 199 -36.16 -8.37 107.67
N ALA A 200 -36.09 -7.11 107.20
CA ALA A 200 -36.87 -6.03 107.79
C ALA A 200 -38.37 -6.30 107.64
N PHE A 201 -38.85 -6.72 106.46
CA PHE A 201 -40.25 -7.09 106.27
C PHE A 201 -40.70 -8.27 107.14
N GLU A 202 -39.89 -9.33 107.26
CA GLU A 202 -40.16 -10.47 108.13
C GLU A 202 -40.26 -10.05 109.60
N ALA A 203 -39.44 -9.11 110.05
CA ALA A 203 -39.53 -8.57 111.42
C ALA A 203 -40.82 -7.77 111.69
N PHE A 204 -41.50 -7.29 110.64
CA PHE A 204 -42.79 -6.59 110.74
C PHE A 204 -44.01 -7.52 110.61
N LEU A 205 -43.83 -8.76 110.14
CA LEU A 205 -44.88 -9.76 110.06
C LEU A 205 -44.86 -10.63 111.33
N PRO A 206 -45.91 -10.59 112.18
CA PRO A 206 -45.96 -11.33 113.45
C PRO A 206 -46.08 -12.84 113.28
#